data_AF-A0A368TF74-F1
#
_entry.id   AF-A0A368TF74-F1
#
_cell.length_a   1.000
_cell.length_b   1.000
_cell.length_c   1.000
_cell.angle_alpha   90.00
_cell.angle_beta   90.00
_cell.angle_gamma   90.00
#
_symmetry.space_group_name_H-M   'P 1'
#
loop_
_entity.id
_entity.type
_entity.pdbx_description
1 polymer ?
#
loop_
_entity_poly.entity_id
_entity_poly.type
_entity_poly.pdbx_seq_one_letter_code
_entity_poly.pdbx_strand_id
1 'polypeptide(L)' 'MKEKIHDIELLITEAMSFDDEFQKYLDLGRELTAFYYEERYPPGPITSYSKEEIEEILEVAEGIIDKLKGGIKR' A
#
# COMPACT_ATOMS: atom_id res chain seq x y z
N MET A 1 8.85 18.12 -9.38
CA MET A 1 9.29 16.89 -10.06
C MET A 1 8.65 15.74 -9.30
N LYS A 2 7.73 14.95 -9.90
CA LYS A 2 7.13 13.83 -9.17
C LYS A 2 8.19 12.73 -9.09
N GLU A 3 8.87 12.63 -7.95
CA GLU A 3 9.76 11.52 -7.69
C GLU A 3 8.94 10.23 -7.69
N LYS A 4 9.44 9.18 -8.35
CA LYS A 4 8.83 7.85 -8.30
C LYS A 4 9.19 7.24 -6.94
N ILE A 5 8.45 7.63 -5.91
CA ILE A 5 8.59 7.06 -4.57
C ILE A 5 7.85 5.71 -4.52
N HIS A 6 8.54 4.69 -3.99
CA HIS A 6 7.97 3.36 -3.72
C HIS A 6 7.48 3.23 -2.27
N ASP A 7 7.45 4.34 -1.56
CA ASP A 7 6.94 4.44 -0.20
C ASP A 7 5.43 4.66 -0.26
N ILE A 8 4.67 3.58 -0.06
CA ILE A 8 3.21 3.59 -0.16
C ILE A 8 2.61 4.31 1.06
N GLU A 9 3.25 4.23 2.24
CA GLU A 9 2.84 4.99 3.42
C GLU A 9 2.87 6.50 3.13
N LEU A 10 3.97 6.99 2.55
CA LEU A 10 4.11 8.40 2.19
C LEU A 10 3.06 8.81 1.16
N LEU A 11 2.85 8.00 0.12
CA LEU A 11 1.84 8.29 -0.92
C LEU A 11 0.41 8.36 -0.37
N ILE A 12 0.05 7.45 0.54
CA ILE A 12 -1.27 7.45 1.19
C ILE A 12 -1.40 8.66 2.11
N THR A 13 -0.36 8.98 2.88
CA THR A 13 -0.34 10.16 3.76
C THR A 13 -0.52 11.45 2.98
N GLU A 14 0.13 11.59 1.82
CA GLU A 14 -0.11 12.74 0.93
C GLU A 14 -1.54 12.74 0.37
N ALA A 15 -2.08 11.58 -0.03
CA ALA A 15 -3.44 11.45 -0.56
C ALA A 15 -4.52 11.84 0.46
N MET A 16 -4.29 11.58 1.75
CA MET A 16 -5.20 11.99 2.84
C MET A 16 -5.43 13.49 2.87
N SER A 17 -4.44 14.32 2.47
CA SER A 17 -4.62 15.78 2.39
C SER A 17 -5.65 16.23 1.33
N PHE A 18 -6.02 15.33 0.40
CA PHE A 18 -7.01 15.56 -0.64
C PHE A 18 -8.34 14.83 -0.36
N ASP A 19 -8.28 13.66 0.28
CA ASP A 19 -9.43 12.82 0.60
C ASP A 19 -9.14 11.96 1.85
N ASP A 20 -9.75 12.32 2.97
CA ASP A 20 -9.53 11.67 4.27
C ASP A 20 -9.93 10.17 4.27
N GLU A 21 -10.75 9.71 3.32
CA GLU A 21 -11.08 8.29 3.21
C GLU A 21 -9.86 7.43 2.92
N PHE A 22 -8.74 8.00 2.45
CA PHE A 22 -7.49 7.26 2.28
C PHE A 22 -6.87 6.78 3.60
N GLN A 23 -7.28 7.34 4.74
CA GLN A 23 -6.78 6.94 6.06
C GLN A 23 -6.98 5.44 6.33
N LYS A 24 -8.05 4.83 5.83
CA LYS A 24 -8.34 3.39 6.03
C LYS A 24 -7.30 2.45 5.38
N TYR A 25 -6.44 2.98 4.52
CA TYR A 25 -5.42 2.23 3.81
C TYR A 25 -4.01 2.44 4.37
N LEU A 26 -3.84 3.28 5.40
CA LEU A 26 -2.52 3.66 5.91
C LEU A 26 -1.74 2.46 6.45
N ASP A 27 -2.43 1.56 7.16
CA ASP A 27 -1.79 0.35 7.70
C ASP A 27 -1.33 -0.60 6.59
N LEU A 28 -2.11 -0.75 5.51
CA LEU A 28 -1.68 -1.47 4.31
C LEU A 28 -0.43 -0.82 3.69
N GLY A 29 -0.38 0.51 3.61
CA GLY A 29 0.77 1.23 3.07
C GLY A 29 2.06 0.95 3.82
N ARG A 30 1.98 0.87 5.16
CA ARG A 30 3.11 0.51 6.03
C ARG A 30 3.57 -0.92 5.80
N GLU A 31 2.64 -1.86 5.79
CA GLU A 31 2.92 -3.28 5.59
C GLU A 31 3.58 -3.56 4.23
N LEU A 32 3.04 -3.00 3.15
CA LEU A 32 3.60 -3.18 1.81
C LEU A 32 4.97 -2.51 1.63
N THR A 33 5.19 -1.35 2.27
CA THR A 33 6.48 -0.66 2.21
C THR A 33 7.55 -1.44 2.95
N ALA A 34 7.22 -2.01 4.11
CA ALA A 34 8.10 -2.93 4.84
C ALA A 34 8.39 -4.20 4.03
N PHE A 35 7.36 -4.82 3.44
CA PHE A 35 7.50 -5.99 2.58
C PHE A 35 8.48 -5.74 1.41
N TYR A 36 8.34 -4.60 0.71
CA TYR A 36 9.24 -4.24 -0.40
C TYR A 36 10.71 -4.16 0.02
N TYR A 37 10.99 -3.69 1.25
CA TYR A 37 12.34 -3.62 1.77
C TYR A 37 12.87 -5.01 2.18
N GLU A 38 12.04 -5.81 2.87
CA GLU A 38 12.39 -7.15 3.35
C GLU A 38 12.61 -8.16 2.22
N GLU A 39 11.80 -8.15 1.17
CA GLU A 39 11.96 -9.03 0.01
C GLU A 39 13.31 -8.78 -0.69
N ARG A 40 13.73 -7.52 -0.76
CA ARG A 40 14.94 -7.10 -1.49
C ARG A 40 16.22 -7.26 -0.69
N TYR A 41 16.14 -7.14 0.64
CA TYR A 41 17.27 -7.25 1.55
C TYR A 41 16.86 -8.03 2.81
N PRO A 42 16.65 -9.35 2.72
CA PRO A 42 16.19 -10.15 3.85
C PRO A 42 17.20 -10.06 5.01
N PRO A 43 16.88 -9.38 6.13
CA PRO A 43 17.82 -9.18 7.24
C PRO A 43 17.77 -10.33 8.27
N GLY A 44 16.98 -11.37 8.01
CA GLY A 44 16.68 -12.45 8.94
C GLY A 44 15.78 -13.51 8.31
N PRO A 45 15.17 -14.42 9.09
CA PRO A 45 14.24 -15.42 8.56
C PRO A 45 13.11 -14.73 7.78
N ILE A 46 12.79 -15.26 6.61
CA ILE A 46 11.77 -14.73 5.71
C ILE A 46 10.44 -14.67 6.46
N THR A 47 9.86 -13.48 6.55
CA THR A 47 8.47 -13.24 6.93
C THR A 47 7.58 -14.03 5.97
N SER A 48 7.08 -15.18 6.42
CA SER A 48 6.20 -16.03 5.62
C SER A 48 4.75 -15.61 5.87
N TYR A 49 4.10 -15.07 4.84
CA TYR A 49 2.67 -14.82 4.85
C TYR A 49 1.93 -16.11 4.47
N SER A 50 0.82 -16.39 5.16
CA SER A 50 -0.14 -17.41 4.77
C SER A 50 -0.89 -17.01 3.49
N LYS A 51 -1.57 -17.97 2.87
CA LYS A 51 -2.38 -17.71 1.67
C LYS A 51 -3.53 -16.76 2.00
N GLU A 52 -4.13 -16.96 3.17
CA GLU A 52 -5.25 -16.18 3.67
C GLU A 52 -4.84 -14.72 3.92
N GLU A 53 -3.69 -14.48 4.56
CA GLU A 53 -3.16 -13.12 4.75
C GLU A 53 -2.86 -12.43 3.41
N ILE A 54 -2.33 -13.17 2.42
CA ILE A 54 -2.10 -12.63 1.07
C ILE A 54 -3.44 -12.27 0.40
N GLU A 55 -4.47 -13.09 0.53
CA GLU A 55 -5.79 -12.82 -0.04
C GLU A 55 -6.42 -11.57 0.58
N GLU A 56 -6.34 -11.40 1.90
CA GLU A 56 -6.82 -10.20 2.59
C GLU A 56 -6.09 -8.93 2.12
N ILE A 57 -4.75 -8.97 2.03
CA ILE A 57 -3.93 -7.85 1.54
C ILE A 57 -4.33 -7.48 0.10
N LEU A 58 -4.55 -8.48 -0.75
CA LEU A 58 -4.96 -8.26 -2.15
C LEU A 58 -6.35 -7.61 -2.24
N GLU A 59 -7.33 -8.03 -1.44
CA GLU A 59 -8.66 -7.42 -1.42
C GLU A 59 -8.59 -5.93 -1.04
N VAL A 60 -7.80 -5.58 -0.02
CA VAL A 60 -7.63 -4.18 0.39
C VAL A 60 -6.92 -3.37 -0.70
N ALA A 61 -5.90 -3.94 -1.35
CA ALA A 61 -5.20 -3.30 -2.46
C ALA A 61 -6.11 -3.04 -3.67
N GLU A 62 -6.97 -4.00 -4.03
CA GLU A 62 -8.00 -3.82 -5.06
C GLU A 62 -8.95 -2.68 -4.72
N GLY A 63 -9.36 -2.56 -3.45
CA GLY A 63 -10.19 -1.45 -2.98
C GLY A 63 -9.56 -0.07 -3.18
N ILE A 64 -8.25 0.07 -3.00
CA ILE A 64 -7.52 1.32 -3.30
C ILE A 64 -7.55 1.62 -4.79
N ILE A 65 -7.24 0.62 -5.61
CA ILE A 65 -7.20 0.74 -7.08
C ILE A 65 -8.55 1.19 -7.62
N ASP A 66 -9.63 0.61 -7.12
CA ASP A 66 -10.99 0.94 -7.57
C ASP A 66 -11.41 2.35 -7.15
N LYS A 67 -11.06 2.79 -5.93
CA LYS A 67 -11.24 4.18 -5.51
C LYS A 67 -10.50 5.15 -6.43
N LEU A 68 -9.24 4.85 -6.75
CA LEU A 68 -8.43 5.67 -7.67
C LEU A 68 -9.06 5.72 -9.07
N LYS A 69 -9.47 4.58 -9.64
CA LYS A 69 -10.16 4.52 -10.94
C LYS A 69 -11.47 5.32 -10.94
N GLY A 70 -12.21 5.30 -9.83
CA GLY A 70 -13.42 6.09 -9.65
C GLY A 70 -13.15 7.61 -9.71
N GLY A 71 -12.05 8.07 -9.11
CA GLY A 71 -11.64 9.47 -9.12
C GLY A 71 -10.90 9.95 -10.38
N ILE A 72 -10.25 9.04 -11.13
CA ILE A 72 -9.46 9.34 -12.33
C ILE A 72 -10.32 9.53 -13.59
N LYS A 73 -11.59 9.07 -13.60
CA LYS A 73 -12.53 9.35 -14.69
C LYS A 73 -12.87 10.85 -14.74
N ARG A 74 -12.05 11.62 -15.47
CA ARG A 74 -12.35 12.94 -16.01
C ARG A 74 -12.29 12.90 -17.53
#